data_AF-A0A956MNK1-F1
#
_entry.id   AF-A0A956MNK1-F1
#
_cell.length_a   1.000
_cell.length_b   1.000
_cell.length_c   1.000
_cell.angle_alpha   90.00
_cell.angle_beta   90.00
_cell.angle_gamma   90.00
#
_symmetry.space_group_name_H-M   'P 1'
#
loop_
_entity.id
_entity.type
_entity.pdbx_description
1 polymer ?
#
loop_
_entity_poly.entity_id
_entity_poly.type
_entity_poly.pdbx_seq_one_letter_code
_entity_poly.pdbx_strand_id
1 'polypeptide(L)' 'MEVIYILIGVSLLVAIAFLVAFIWAVKNGQFEDTYTPSVRILWDEEKQQKQIREK' A
#
# COMPACT_ATOMS: atom_id res chain seq x y z
N MET A 1 -13.16 -28.61 22.05
CA MET A 1 -14.29 -28.15 21.21
C MET A 1 -14.55 -26.66 21.35
N GLU A 2 -14.46 -26.08 22.55
CA GLU A 2 -14.65 -24.64 22.79
C GLU A 2 -13.66 -23.73 22.03
N VAL A 3 -12.38 -24.13 21.96
CA VAL A 3 -11.32 -23.41 21.22
C VAL A 3 -11.65 -23.26 19.73
N ILE A 4 -12.37 -24.21 19.12
CA ILE A 4 -12.72 -24.15 17.70
C ILE A 4 -13.65 -22.97 17.43
N TYR A 5 -14.61 -22.69 18.31
CA TYR A 5 -15.51 -21.54 18.16
C TYR A 5 -14.77 -20.20 18.26
N ILE A 6 -13.79 -20.10 19.16
CA ILE A 6 -12.92 -18.92 19.27
C ILE A 6 -12.09 -18.75 17.99
N LEU A 7 -11.51 -19.83 17.48
CA LEU A 7 -10.70 -19.80 16.26
C LEU A 7 -11.52 -19.37 15.03
N ILE A 8 -12.77 -19.85 14.93
CA ILE A 8 -13.70 -19.46 13.88
C ILE A 8 -14.04 -17.97 14.00
N GLY A 9 -14.34 -17.48 15.20
CA GLY A 9 -14.63 -16.05 15.42
C GLY A 9 -13.46 -15.15 15.03
N VAL A 10 -12.24 -15.50 15.45
CA VAL A 10 -11.03 -14.73 15.14
C VAL A 10 -10.72 -14.78 13.64
N SER A 11 -10.79 -15.94 13.00
CA SER A 11 -10.52 -16.05 11.56
C SER A 11 -11.52 -15.28 10.72
N LEU A 12 -12.81 -15.30 11.09
CA LEU A 12 -13.84 -14.51 10.43
C LEU A 12 -13.60 -13.00 10.60
N LEU A 13 -13.23 -12.56 11.80
CA LEU A 13 -12.92 -11.15 12.07
C LEU A 13 -11.74 -10.69 11.20
N VAL A 14 -10.66 -11.47 11.14
CA VAL A 14 -9.50 -11.19 10.29
C VAL A 14 -9.88 -11.14 8.82
N ALA A 15 -10.70 -12.08 8.34
CA ALA A 15 -11.17 -12.10 6.95
C ALA A 15 -11.98 -10.86 6.59
N ILE A 16 -12.91 -10.44 7.46
CA ILE A 16 -13.70 -9.22 7.26
C ILE A 16 -12.81 -7.97 7.30
N ALA A 17 -11.90 -7.88 8.28
CA ALA A 17 -10.97 -6.76 8.38
C ALA A 17 -10.11 -6.63 7.11
N PHE A 18 -9.60 -7.75 6.61
CA PHE A 18 -8.83 -7.79 5.37
C PHE A 18 -9.68 -7.36 4.17
N LEU A 19 -10.91 -7.86 4.05
CA LEU A 19 -11.82 -7.49 2.96
C LEU A 19 -12.15 -5.99 2.97
N VAL A 20 -12.43 -5.41 4.14
CA VAL A 20 -12.71 -3.97 4.28
C VAL A 20 -11.48 -3.14 3.90
N ALA A 21 -10.30 -3.53 4.38
CA ALA A 21 -9.05 -2.86 4.04
C ALA A 21 -8.76 -2.94 2.53
N PHE A 22 -9.01 -4.10 1.92
CA PHE A 22 -8.86 -4.31 0.48
C PHE A 22 -9.80 -3.41 -0.33
N ILE A 23 -11.09 -3.37 0.01
CA ILE A 23 -12.06 -2.51 -0.68
C ILE A 23 -11.69 -1.03 -0.51
N TRP A 24 -11.22 -0.62 0.67
CA TRP A 24 -10.77 0.74 0.92
C TRP A 24 -9.54 1.10 0.05
N ALA A 25 -8.55 0.22 -0.05
CA ALA A 25 -7.36 0.42 -0.88
C ALA A 25 -7.70 0.55 -2.37
N VAL A 26 -8.58 -0.32 -2.88
CA VAL A 26 -9.07 -0.26 -4.27
C VAL A 26 -9.82 1.04 -4.52
N LYS A 27 -10.73 1.43 -3.62
CA LYS A 27 -11.53 2.65 -3.78
C LYS A 27 -10.70 3.93 -3.66
N ASN A 28 -9.60 3.89 -2.91
CA ASN A 28 -8.65 5.00 -2.83
C ASN A 28 -7.73 5.11 -4.06
N GLY A 29 -7.90 4.24 -5.06
CA GLY A 29 -7.11 4.29 -6.30
C GLY A 29 -5.63 3.96 -6.09
N GLN A 30 -5.27 3.24 -5.02
CA GLN A 30 -3.88 2.92 -4.71
C GLN A 30 -3.18 2.13 -5.84
N PHE A 31 -3.97 1.43 -6.67
CA PHE A 31 -3.48 0.61 -7.78
C PHE A 31 -3.52 1.31 -9.15
N GLU A 32 -4.03 2.55 -9.21
CA GLU A 32 -4.16 3.30 -10.48
C GLU A 32 -2.83 3.93 -10.91
N ASP A 33 -1.91 4.19 -9.98
CA ASP A 33 -0.62 4.81 -10.26
C ASP A 33 0.40 3.79 -10.78
N THR A 34 0.31 3.52 -12.09
CA THR A 34 1.21 2.60 -12.81
C THR A 34 2.40 3.31 -13.48
N TYR A 35 2.37 4.64 -13.55
CA TYR A 35 3.33 5.42 -14.34
C TYR A 35 4.32 6.21 -13.47
N THR A 36 3.83 6.98 -12.50
CA THR A 36 4.63 7.86 -11.64
C THR A 36 5.82 7.17 -10.96
N PRO A 37 5.73 5.92 -10.44
CA PRO A 37 6.87 5.28 -9.79
C PRO A 37 8.06 5.03 -10.74
N SER A 38 7.81 4.66 -11.99
CA SER A 38 8.87 4.29 -12.95
C SER A 38 9.70 5.50 -13.41
N VAL A 39 9.07 6.67 -13.50
CA VAL A 39 9.70 7.90 -13.98
C VAL A 39 10.25 8.77 -12.85
N ARG A 40 9.82 8.55 -11.60
CA ARG A 40 10.32 9.26 -10.41
C ARG A 40 11.84 9.24 -10.28
N ILE A 41 12.46 8.08 -10.52
CA ILE A 41 13.91 7.92 -10.38
C ILE A 41 14.70 8.83 -11.32
N LEU A 42 14.17 9.11 -12.51
CA LEU A 42 14.80 9.98 -13.51
C LEU A 42 14.82 11.44 -13.05
N TRP A 43 13.77 11.90 -12.36
CA TRP A 43 13.70 13.27 -11.84
C TRP A 43 14.41 13.46 -10.50
N ASP A 44 14.48 12.40 -9.69
CA ASP A 44 15.21 12.43 -8.42
C ASP A 44 16.72 12.65 -8.64
N GLU A 45 17.29 12.07 -9.70
CA GLU A 45 18.69 12.30 -10.09
C GLU A 45 18.95 13.74 -10.53
N GLU A 46 18.06 14.33 -11.34
CA GLU A 46 18.16 15.71 -11.81
C GLU A 46 18.13 16.72 -10.64
N LYS A 47 17.27 16.44 -9.65
CA LYS A 47 17.14 17.23 -8.42
C LYS A 47 18.38 17.11 -7.53
N GLN A 48 18.97 15.92 -7.42
CA GLN A 48 20.23 15.72 -6.70
C GLN A 48 21.39 16.46 -7.38
N GLN A 49 21.51 16.36 -8.71
CA GLN A 49 22.57 17.06 -9.45
C GLN A 49 22.49 18.58 -9.33
N LYS A 50 21.28 19.17 -9.35
CA LYS A 50 21.10 20.61 -9.09
C LYS A 50 21.57 21.01 -7.69
N GLN A 51 21.20 20.25 -6.65
CA GLN A 51 21.62 20.55 -5.28
C GLN A 51 23.14 20.44 -5.06
N ILE A 52 23.81 19.54 -5.79
CA ILE A 52 25.27 19.43 -5.74
C ILE A 52 25.93 20.63 -6.42
N ARG A 53 25.34 21.17 -7.49
CA ARG A 53 25.89 22.29 -8.27
C ARG A 53 25.61 23.67 -7.64
N GLU A 54 24.59 23.79 -6.80
CA GLU A 54 24.24 25.02 -6.08
C GLU A 54 24.93 25.16 -4.70
N LYS A 55 25.66 24.12 -4.25
CA LYS A 55 26.55 24.17 -3.07
C LYS A 55 27.99 24.45 -3.48
#